data_AF-A0A948XK15-F1
#
_entry.id   AF-A0A948XK15-F1
#
_cell.length_a   1.000
_cell.length_b   1.000
_cell.length_c   1.000
_cell.angle_alpha   90.00
_cell.angle_beta   90.00
_cell.angle_gamma   90.00
#
_symmetry.space_group_name_H-M   'P 1'
#
loop_
_entity.id
_entity.type
_entity.pdbx_description
1 polymer ?
#
loop_
_entity_poly.entity_id
_entity_poly.type
_entity_poly.pdbx_seq_one_letter_code
_entity_poly.pdbx_strand_id
1 'polypeptide(L)'
;MKKYVILFCCIVSLFCFNNNPAHATSFDFESLGIPNGPLAIELYMEGIYGSDIVVVGAGTSILGSGIGPDTYITNIREAGIMDISIAFVDVPIVSMSFDWEVFADTGYVDFRWSAFDAGNNLIQNDILTGGVGWGTSSLIAFSEPVYKISFSDNGIHDIGVDNLNVASVPEPATMLLVGTGLLGVVRLRKKKH
;
A
#
# COMPACT_ATOMS: atom_id res chain seq x y z
N MET A 1 14.89 46.19 -8.69
CA MET A 1 15.60 44.92 -8.98
C MET A 1 15.82 44.05 -7.74
N LYS A 2 16.46 44.54 -6.65
CA LYS A 2 16.71 43.73 -5.43
C LYS A 2 15.47 43.01 -4.84
N LYS A 3 14.29 43.63 -4.89
CA LYS A 3 13.04 43.04 -4.37
C LYS A 3 12.53 41.83 -5.17
N TYR A 4 12.81 41.76 -6.47
CA TYR A 4 12.38 40.66 -7.33
C TYR A 4 13.30 39.43 -7.22
N VAL A 5 14.59 39.66 -6.94
CA VAL A 5 15.57 38.59 -6.69
C VAL A 5 15.24 37.81 -5.41
N ILE A 6 14.83 38.50 -4.35
CA ILE A 6 14.44 37.85 -3.08
C ILE A 6 13.18 36.99 -3.28
N LEU A 7 12.19 37.48 -4.02
CA LEU A 7 10.97 36.73 -4.29
C LEU A 7 11.25 35.47 -5.13
N PHE A 8 12.12 35.58 -6.14
CA PHE A 8 12.53 34.45 -6.97
C PHE A 8 13.30 33.40 -6.15
N CYS A 9 14.23 33.82 -5.28
CA CYS A 9 14.93 32.90 -4.37
C CYS A 9 13.96 32.18 -3.42
N CYS A 10 12.95 32.88 -2.87
CA CYS A 10 11.94 32.24 -2.02
C CYS A 10 11.11 31.19 -2.77
N ILE A 11 10.69 31.48 -4.00
CA ILE A 11 9.92 30.55 -4.84
C ILE A 11 10.77 29.31 -5.17
N VAL A 12 12.03 29.49 -5.59
CA VAL A 12 12.93 28.37 -5.89
C VAL A 12 13.20 27.52 -4.65
N SER A 13 13.40 28.13 -3.47
CA SER A 13 13.54 27.35 -2.24
C SER A 13 12.28 26.55 -1.90
N LEU A 14 11.08 27.09 -2.13
CA LEU A 14 9.81 26.36 -1.93
C LEU A 14 9.67 25.15 -2.85
N PHE A 15 10.23 25.19 -4.06
CA PHE A 15 10.27 24.02 -4.95
C PHE A 15 11.32 22.98 -4.55
N CYS A 16 12.42 23.39 -3.89
CA CYS A 16 13.47 22.46 -3.45
C CYS A 16 13.13 21.68 -2.16
N PHE A 17 12.13 22.10 -1.38
CA PHE A 17 11.75 21.43 -0.13
C PHE A 17 10.54 20.48 -0.23
N ASN A 18 9.91 20.34 -1.40
CA ASN A 18 8.66 19.57 -1.55
C ASN A 18 8.85 18.07 -1.86
N ASN A 19 10.03 17.51 -1.61
CA ASN A 19 10.16 16.06 -1.53
C ASN A 19 9.62 15.63 -0.16
N ASN A 20 8.30 15.66 0.02
CA ASN A 20 7.70 14.90 1.12
C ASN A 20 8.10 13.44 0.88
N PRO A 21 8.92 12.85 1.76
CA PRO A 21 9.27 11.45 1.60
C PRO A 21 7.96 10.66 1.60
N ALA A 22 7.83 9.71 0.66
CA ALA A 22 6.74 8.76 0.69
C ALA A 22 6.68 8.16 2.10
N HIS A 23 5.57 8.37 2.80
CA HIS A 23 5.43 7.88 4.16
C HIS A 23 5.18 6.38 4.09
N ALA A 24 6.04 5.60 4.75
CA ALA A 24 5.84 4.17 4.86
C ALA A 24 4.74 3.89 5.90
N THR A 25 3.76 3.10 5.50
CA THR A 25 2.64 2.63 6.33
C THR A 25 2.76 1.13 6.50
N SER A 26 2.68 0.64 7.73
CA SER A 26 2.77 -0.79 8.06
C SER A 26 1.41 -1.32 8.50
N PHE A 27 1.06 -2.51 8.03
CA PHE A 27 -0.10 -3.29 8.45
C PHE A 27 0.40 -4.60 9.07
N ASP A 28 0.27 -4.71 10.40
CA ASP A 28 0.70 -5.87 11.20
C ASP A 28 -0.46 -6.82 11.56
N PHE A 29 -1.71 -6.42 11.30
CA PHE A 29 -2.94 -7.18 11.52
C PHE A 29 -3.18 -7.72 12.95
N GLU A 30 -2.26 -7.54 13.91
CA GLU A 30 -2.31 -8.03 15.30
C GLU A 30 -3.53 -7.56 16.10
N SER A 31 -4.05 -6.39 15.75
CA SER A 31 -5.23 -5.84 16.42
C SER A 31 -6.55 -6.43 15.92
N LEU A 32 -6.52 -7.18 14.81
CA LEU A 32 -7.72 -7.81 14.27
C LEU A 32 -8.06 -9.06 15.07
N GLY A 33 -9.31 -9.14 15.54
CA GLY A 33 -9.84 -10.39 16.10
C GLY A 33 -9.89 -11.52 15.06
N ILE A 34 -10.19 -12.73 15.52
CA ILE A 34 -10.19 -13.92 14.66
C ILE A 34 -11.43 -14.76 14.93
N PRO A 35 -12.13 -15.26 13.89
CA PRO A 35 -11.92 -14.94 12.48
C PRO A 35 -12.56 -13.60 12.10
N ASN A 36 -11.89 -12.83 11.25
CA ASN A 36 -12.45 -11.65 10.59
C ASN A 36 -12.41 -11.82 9.07
N GLY A 37 -13.40 -11.25 8.39
CA GLY A 37 -13.50 -11.26 6.92
C GLY A 37 -12.94 -9.99 6.26
N PRO A 38 -13.08 -9.88 4.93
CA PRO A 38 -12.47 -8.79 4.15
C PRO A 38 -12.86 -7.39 4.63
N LEU A 39 -14.13 -7.17 4.99
CA LEU A 39 -14.62 -5.87 5.46
C LEU A 39 -13.93 -5.39 6.75
N ALA A 40 -13.60 -6.30 7.67
CA ALA A 40 -12.91 -5.92 8.90
C ALA A 40 -11.43 -5.57 8.64
N ILE A 41 -10.79 -6.30 7.71
CA ILE A 41 -9.42 -6.02 7.25
C ILE A 41 -9.39 -4.65 6.55
N GLU A 42 -10.35 -4.40 5.65
CA GLU A 42 -10.54 -3.14 4.95
C GLU A 42 -10.61 -1.95 5.92
N LEU A 43 -11.56 -1.96 6.87
CA LEU A 43 -11.72 -0.89 7.86
C LEU A 43 -10.46 -0.67 8.70
N TYR A 44 -9.73 -1.72 9.05
CA TYR A 44 -8.45 -1.61 9.75
C TYR A 44 -7.39 -0.92 8.89
N MET A 45 -7.23 -1.36 7.64
CA MET A 45 -6.24 -0.78 6.72
C MET A 45 -6.56 0.67 6.40
N GLU A 46 -7.82 1.03 6.15
CA GLU A 46 -8.25 2.41 5.91
C GLU A 46 -8.00 3.31 7.11
N GLY A 47 -8.24 2.83 8.33
CA GLY A 47 -7.99 3.58 9.56
C GLY A 47 -6.53 3.98 9.73
N ILE A 48 -5.60 3.17 9.20
CA ILE A 48 -4.15 3.42 9.26
C ILE A 48 -3.67 4.20 8.02
N TYR A 49 -4.13 3.81 6.83
CA TYR A 49 -3.68 4.37 5.56
C TYR A 49 -4.27 5.76 5.28
N GLY A 50 -5.49 6.03 5.78
CA GLY A 50 -6.16 7.31 5.65
C GLY A 50 -6.84 7.56 4.30
N SER A 51 -6.98 6.53 3.46
CA SER A 51 -7.73 6.58 2.19
C SER A 51 -8.50 5.28 1.96
N ASP A 52 -9.42 5.30 1.00
CA ASP A 52 -10.25 4.15 0.62
C ASP A 52 -9.38 2.97 0.15
N ILE A 53 -9.67 1.79 0.71
CA ILE A 53 -9.03 0.51 0.38
C ILE A 53 -10.14 -0.49 0.13
N VAL A 54 -9.96 -1.41 -0.82
CA VAL A 54 -10.88 -2.52 -1.03
C VAL A 54 -10.15 -3.84 -0.87
N VAL A 55 -10.63 -4.70 0.04
CA VAL A 55 -10.07 -6.02 0.29
C VAL A 55 -11.01 -7.11 -0.18
N VAL A 56 -10.50 -8.08 -0.94
CA VAL A 56 -11.26 -9.22 -1.45
C VAL A 56 -10.48 -10.51 -1.24
N GLY A 57 -11.19 -11.59 -0.90
CA GLY A 57 -10.61 -12.93 -0.80
C GLY A 57 -9.73 -13.15 0.43
N ALA A 58 -9.74 -12.23 1.40
CA ALA A 58 -8.89 -12.28 2.59
C ALA A 58 -9.68 -12.47 3.89
N GLY A 59 -9.13 -13.22 4.84
CA GLY A 59 -9.61 -13.34 6.21
C GLY A 59 -8.45 -13.43 7.19
N THR A 60 -8.70 -13.29 8.49
CA THR A 60 -7.63 -13.38 9.51
C THR A 60 -7.48 -14.79 10.10
N SER A 61 -6.25 -15.17 10.45
CA SER A 61 -5.95 -16.50 11.01
C SER A 61 -4.65 -16.49 11.85
N ILE A 62 -4.43 -17.53 12.68
CA ILE A 62 -3.19 -17.80 13.48
C ILE A 62 -2.59 -19.17 13.11
N LEU A 63 -2.92 -19.74 11.94
CA LEU A 63 -2.24 -20.94 11.47
C LEU A 63 -0.82 -20.54 11.07
N GLY A 64 0.18 -20.74 11.92
CA GLY A 64 1.54 -20.39 11.56
C GLY A 64 2.50 -20.98 12.56
N SER A 65 3.60 -21.53 12.07
CA SER A 65 4.72 -21.94 12.93
C SER A 65 6.01 -21.18 12.59
N GLY A 66 6.03 -20.46 11.46
CA GLY A 66 7.22 -19.81 10.90
C GLY A 66 7.37 -18.33 11.25
N ILE A 67 6.30 -17.54 11.13
CA ILE A 67 6.35 -16.08 11.32
C ILE A 67 6.18 -15.68 12.80
N GLY A 68 5.53 -16.50 13.61
CA GLY A 68 5.21 -16.21 15.02
C GLY A 68 3.78 -16.62 15.34
N PRO A 69 3.31 -16.51 16.60
CA PRO A 69 1.90 -16.63 16.97
C PRO A 69 1.11 -15.35 16.58
N ASP A 70 1.41 -14.83 15.40
CA ASP A 70 1.02 -13.52 14.91
C ASP A 70 -0.24 -13.67 14.02
N THR A 71 -1.04 -12.62 13.95
CA THR A 71 -2.27 -12.62 13.15
C THR A 71 -1.94 -12.20 11.74
N TYR A 72 -2.19 -13.07 10.76
CA TYR A 72 -1.94 -12.75 9.35
C TYR A 72 -3.24 -12.78 8.54
N ILE A 73 -3.23 -12.17 7.36
CA ILE A 73 -4.31 -12.30 6.39
C ILE A 73 -4.08 -13.53 5.51
N THR A 74 -5.10 -14.36 5.37
CA THR A 74 -5.10 -15.60 4.59
C THR A 74 -6.13 -15.54 3.48
N ASN A 75 -5.90 -16.27 2.39
CA ASN A 75 -6.92 -16.47 1.38
C ASN A 75 -8.12 -17.24 1.97
N ILE A 76 -9.34 -16.76 1.72
CA ILE A 76 -10.58 -17.46 2.09
C ILE A 76 -11.05 -18.25 0.88
N ARG A 77 -11.19 -19.57 1.01
CA ARG A 77 -11.64 -20.48 -0.06
C ARG A 77 -13.13 -20.37 -0.44
N GLU A 78 -13.82 -19.33 -0.02
CA GLU A 78 -15.27 -19.21 -0.25
C GLU A 78 -15.52 -18.82 -1.72
N ALA A 79 -16.38 -19.60 -2.40
CA ALA A 79 -16.80 -19.37 -3.79
C ALA A 79 -15.70 -19.39 -4.88
N GLY A 80 -14.55 -20.04 -4.64
CA GLY A 80 -13.50 -20.22 -5.65
C GLY A 80 -12.60 -19.01 -5.86
N ILE A 81 -12.72 -17.99 -5.01
CA ILE A 81 -11.70 -16.95 -4.87
C ILE A 81 -10.59 -17.55 -4.02
N MET A 82 -9.36 -17.52 -4.53
CA MET A 82 -8.20 -18.07 -3.81
C MET A 82 -7.06 -17.07 -3.70
N ASP A 83 -7.27 -15.87 -4.23
CA ASP A 83 -6.32 -14.78 -4.19
C ASP A 83 -6.74 -13.76 -3.13
N ILE A 84 -5.76 -13.24 -2.41
CA ILE A 84 -5.91 -12.04 -1.58
C ILE A 84 -5.70 -10.83 -2.48
N SER A 85 -6.73 -10.01 -2.68
CA SER A 85 -6.63 -8.77 -3.45
C SER A 85 -6.82 -7.57 -2.54
N ILE A 86 -5.91 -6.61 -2.64
CA ILE A 86 -5.95 -5.33 -1.91
C ILE A 86 -5.83 -4.21 -2.95
N ALA A 87 -6.86 -3.37 -3.04
CA ALA A 87 -6.87 -2.21 -3.94
C ALA A 87 -6.77 -0.92 -3.13
N PHE A 88 -5.88 -0.02 -3.54
CA PHE A 88 -5.70 1.32 -3.00
C PHE A 88 -6.42 2.30 -3.93
N VAL A 89 -7.65 2.66 -3.60
CA VAL A 89 -8.59 3.27 -4.57
C VAL A 89 -8.22 4.72 -4.86
N ASP A 90 -7.98 5.52 -3.82
CA ASP A 90 -7.70 6.95 -3.96
C ASP A 90 -6.20 7.26 -4.06
N VAL A 91 -5.40 6.62 -3.20
CA VAL A 91 -3.96 6.93 -3.06
C VAL A 91 -3.15 5.68 -3.40
N PRO A 92 -2.59 5.57 -4.63
CA PRO A 92 -1.79 4.41 -5.01
C PRO A 92 -0.46 4.34 -4.27
N ILE A 93 0.16 3.16 -4.28
CA ILE A 93 1.46 2.91 -3.67
C ILE A 93 2.58 2.92 -4.71
N VAL A 94 3.81 3.21 -4.27
CA VAL A 94 5.04 3.20 -5.09
C VAL A 94 6.04 2.13 -4.68
N SER A 95 5.86 1.54 -3.50
CA SER A 95 6.65 0.40 -3.07
C SER A 95 5.92 -0.42 -2.04
N MET A 96 6.31 -1.69 -1.90
CA MET A 96 5.87 -2.56 -0.81
C MET A 96 6.97 -3.51 -0.31
N SER A 97 6.79 -4.02 0.89
CA SER A 97 7.41 -5.24 1.41
C SER A 97 6.43 -5.92 2.36
N PHE A 98 6.60 -7.21 2.60
CA PHE A 98 5.67 -8.02 3.39
C PHE A 98 6.36 -9.33 3.81
N ASP A 99 5.86 -9.90 4.89
CA ASP A 99 6.11 -11.27 5.29
C ASP A 99 5.07 -12.19 4.65
N TRP A 100 5.49 -13.42 4.36
CA TRP A 100 4.64 -14.42 3.70
C TRP A 100 4.87 -15.81 4.29
N GLU A 101 3.83 -16.63 4.29
CA GLU A 101 3.87 -18.05 4.65
C GLU A 101 2.96 -18.87 3.72
N VAL A 102 3.32 -20.13 3.46
CA VAL A 102 2.54 -21.10 2.68
C VAL A 102 2.29 -22.30 3.57
N PHE A 103 1.02 -22.60 3.92
CA PHE A 103 0.68 -23.45 5.08
C PHE A 103 0.51 -24.95 4.82
N ALA A 104 0.50 -25.42 3.56
CA ALA A 104 0.39 -26.86 3.27
C ALA A 104 1.00 -27.23 1.91
N ASP A 105 1.75 -28.34 1.85
CA ASP A 105 2.37 -28.84 0.63
C ASP A 105 1.46 -29.91 0.00
N THR A 106 1.03 -29.69 -1.24
CA THR A 106 0.33 -30.70 -2.05
C THR A 106 0.89 -30.80 -3.48
N GLY A 107 2.01 -30.14 -3.81
CA GLY A 107 2.60 -30.18 -5.15
C GLY A 107 3.32 -28.90 -5.61
N TYR A 108 3.66 -28.85 -6.91
CA TYR A 108 4.40 -27.76 -7.57
C TYR A 108 3.56 -26.49 -7.72
N VAL A 109 3.48 -25.64 -6.68
CA VAL A 109 3.05 -24.26 -6.85
C VAL A 109 3.61 -23.34 -5.77
N ASP A 110 3.68 -22.07 -6.17
CA ASP A 110 4.56 -21.07 -5.64
C ASP A 110 3.76 -19.86 -5.11
N PHE A 111 4.17 -19.26 -3.99
CA PHE A 111 3.63 -17.97 -3.56
C PHE A 111 3.95 -16.91 -4.63
N ARG A 112 2.91 -16.36 -5.25
CA ARG A 112 3.00 -15.33 -6.29
C ARG A 112 2.37 -14.05 -5.78
N TRP A 113 2.98 -12.93 -6.12
CA TRP A 113 2.33 -11.62 -6.01
C TRP A 113 2.26 -10.96 -7.38
N SER A 114 1.30 -10.05 -7.54
CA SER A 114 1.12 -9.28 -8.78
C SER A 114 0.61 -7.88 -8.44
N ALA A 115 1.13 -6.88 -9.14
CA ALA A 115 0.80 -5.47 -8.97
C ALA A 115 0.21 -4.90 -10.26
N PHE A 116 -0.85 -4.11 -10.12
CA PHE A 116 -1.64 -3.59 -11.23
C PHE A 116 -1.84 -2.08 -11.16
N ASP A 117 -1.94 -1.45 -12.32
CA ASP A 117 -2.31 -0.03 -12.46
C ASP A 117 -3.83 0.18 -12.26
N ALA A 118 -4.28 1.43 -12.37
CA ALA A 118 -5.69 1.80 -12.25
C ALA A 118 -6.59 1.17 -13.34
N GLY A 119 -6.01 0.81 -14.49
CA GLY A 119 -6.68 0.12 -15.60
C GLY A 119 -6.73 -1.39 -15.45
N ASN A 120 -6.25 -1.94 -14.32
CA ASN A 120 -6.01 -3.37 -14.11
C ASN A 120 -4.99 -4.01 -15.07
N ASN A 121 -4.10 -3.21 -15.67
CA ASN A 121 -2.97 -3.75 -16.43
C ASN A 121 -1.89 -4.22 -15.44
N LEU A 122 -1.28 -5.37 -15.73
CA LEU A 122 -0.18 -5.90 -14.93
C LEU A 122 1.06 -5.01 -15.08
N ILE A 123 1.57 -4.48 -13.98
CA ILE A 123 2.82 -3.69 -13.92
C ILE A 123 4.00 -4.63 -13.65
N GLN A 124 3.89 -5.44 -12.59
CA GLN A 124 4.97 -6.30 -12.11
C GLN A 124 4.39 -7.50 -11.38
N ASN A 125 5.09 -8.63 -11.44
CA ASN A 125 4.83 -9.80 -10.62
C ASN A 125 6.13 -10.52 -10.31
N ASP A 126 6.09 -11.37 -9.29
CA ASP A 126 7.18 -12.30 -9.00
C ASP A 126 6.66 -13.54 -8.27
N ILE A 127 7.53 -14.53 -8.16
CA ILE A 127 7.31 -15.81 -7.52
C ILE A 127 8.36 -15.95 -6.40
N LEU A 128 7.92 -16.07 -5.14
CA LEU A 128 8.83 -16.02 -3.99
C LEU A 128 9.40 -17.37 -3.57
N THR A 129 8.66 -18.47 -3.73
CA THR A 129 9.13 -19.81 -3.36
C THR A 129 8.38 -20.88 -4.12
N GLY A 130 8.95 -22.08 -4.27
CA GLY A 130 8.19 -23.27 -4.66
C GLY A 130 8.08 -24.28 -3.52
N GLY A 131 6.95 -24.20 -2.81
CA GLY A 131 6.58 -25.11 -1.71
C GLY A 131 6.26 -24.41 -0.38
N VAL A 132 6.01 -25.21 0.64
CA VAL A 132 5.78 -24.75 2.03
C VAL A 132 7.01 -24.05 2.56
N GLY A 133 6.79 -22.88 3.14
CA GLY A 133 7.85 -22.07 3.72
C GLY A 133 7.30 -20.73 4.14
N TRP A 134 8.21 -19.91 4.66
CA TRP A 134 7.93 -18.56 5.07
C TRP A 134 9.15 -17.69 4.79
N GLY A 135 8.93 -16.38 4.75
CA GLY A 135 10.01 -15.42 4.62
C GLY A 135 9.52 -13.98 4.54
N THR A 136 10.49 -13.09 4.36
CA THR A 136 10.26 -11.66 4.18
C THR A 136 10.68 -11.28 2.77
N SER A 137 9.84 -10.55 2.05
CA SER A 137 10.21 -9.98 0.76
C SER A 137 11.22 -8.84 0.94
N SER A 138 12.10 -8.66 -0.05
CA SER A 138 12.87 -7.41 -0.16
C SER A 138 11.92 -6.24 -0.45
N LEU A 139 12.39 -4.99 -0.28
CA LEU A 139 11.66 -3.82 -0.76
C LEU A 139 11.44 -3.91 -2.27
N ILE A 140 10.18 -3.95 -2.68
CA ILE A 140 9.73 -3.93 -4.08
C ILE A 140 9.37 -2.49 -4.41
N ALA A 141 10.13 -1.86 -5.30
CA ALA A 141 9.82 -0.52 -5.81
C ALA A 141 9.18 -0.64 -7.20
N PHE A 142 8.10 0.11 -7.42
CA PHE A 142 7.37 0.12 -8.69
C PHE A 142 7.82 1.29 -9.56
N SER A 143 7.90 1.06 -10.87
CA SER A 143 8.21 2.12 -11.84
C SER A 143 7.03 3.09 -12.05
N GLU A 144 5.82 2.67 -11.68
CA GLU A 144 4.57 3.40 -11.85
C GLU A 144 3.67 3.18 -10.62
N PRO A 145 2.70 4.07 -10.35
CA PRO A 145 1.76 3.91 -9.24
C PRO A 145 0.95 2.62 -9.33
N VAL A 146 0.92 1.86 -8.24
CA VAL A 146 0.16 0.61 -8.12
C VAL A 146 -1.14 0.88 -7.37
N TYR A 147 -2.25 0.49 -7.98
CA TYR A 147 -3.60 0.64 -7.42
C TYR A 147 -4.15 -0.67 -6.86
N LYS A 148 -3.54 -1.80 -7.22
CA LYS A 148 -3.97 -3.11 -6.71
C LYS A 148 -2.80 -4.07 -6.61
N ILE A 149 -2.74 -4.79 -5.50
CA ILE A 149 -1.87 -5.93 -5.30
C ILE A 149 -2.72 -7.18 -5.14
N SER A 150 -2.25 -8.29 -5.71
CA SER A 150 -2.84 -9.62 -5.56
C SER A 150 -1.79 -10.58 -5.08
N PHE A 151 -2.11 -11.38 -4.06
CA PHE A 151 -1.32 -12.52 -3.62
C PHE A 151 -2.09 -13.78 -3.97
N SER A 152 -1.40 -14.71 -4.62
CA SER A 152 -1.98 -15.92 -5.15
C SER A 152 -1.00 -17.07 -4.99
N ASP A 153 -1.56 -18.23 -4.86
CA ASP A 153 -0.91 -19.53 -4.84
C ASP A 153 -1.36 -20.39 -6.06
N ASN A 154 -2.00 -19.74 -7.04
CA ASN A 154 -2.79 -20.33 -8.11
C ASN A 154 -3.93 -21.24 -7.63
N GLY A 155 -4.40 -21.07 -6.40
CA GLY A 155 -5.62 -21.69 -5.92
C GLY A 155 -5.51 -23.14 -5.45
N ILE A 156 -4.41 -23.48 -4.79
CA ILE A 156 -4.11 -24.84 -4.37
C ILE A 156 -3.84 -24.91 -2.85
N HIS A 157 -3.03 -24.00 -2.35
CA HIS A 157 -2.56 -23.78 -0.98
C HIS A 157 -3.33 -22.69 -0.21
N ASP A 158 -3.09 -22.67 1.10
CA ASP A 158 -3.42 -21.51 1.93
C ASP A 158 -2.16 -20.66 2.05
N ILE A 159 -2.28 -19.37 1.78
CA ILE A 159 -1.18 -18.39 1.88
C ILE A 159 -1.48 -17.39 2.97
N GLY A 160 -0.43 -16.98 3.68
CA GLY A 160 -0.47 -15.92 4.67
C GLY A 160 0.34 -14.73 4.19
N VAL A 161 -0.18 -13.53 4.46
CA VAL A 161 0.54 -12.26 4.30
C VAL A 161 0.47 -11.50 5.60
N ASP A 162 1.61 -10.97 6.02
CA ASP A 162 1.74 -10.18 7.24
C ASP A 162 2.77 -9.04 7.07
N ASN A 163 2.84 -8.12 8.03
CA ASN A 163 3.76 -6.99 8.08
C ASN A 163 3.86 -6.27 6.73
N LEU A 164 2.70 -6.05 6.10
CA LEU A 164 2.60 -5.39 4.81
C LEU A 164 2.97 -3.92 4.99
N ASN A 165 4.16 -3.57 4.54
CA ASN A 165 4.69 -2.22 4.52
C ASN A 165 4.50 -1.66 3.11
N VAL A 166 3.87 -0.49 2.99
CA VAL A 166 3.67 0.20 1.72
C VAL A 166 4.10 1.65 1.81
N ALA A 167 4.54 2.25 0.70
CA ALA A 167 4.78 3.68 0.63
C ALA A 167 3.85 4.29 -0.42
N SER A 168 3.12 5.35 -0.05
CA SER A 168 2.17 6.02 -0.95
C SER A 168 2.86 6.95 -1.96
N VAL A 169 2.20 7.23 -3.08
CA VAL A 169 2.60 8.35 -3.95
C VAL A 169 2.48 9.65 -3.14
N PRO A 170 3.56 10.44 -2.99
CA PRO A 170 3.46 11.73 -2.31
C PRO A 170 2.41 12.62 -2.99
N GLU A 171 1.52 13.21 -2.21
CA GLU A 171 0.56 14.17 -2.74
C GLU A 171 1.30 15.27 -3.52
N PRO A 172 0.85 15.61 -4.75
CA PRO A 172 1.46 16.69 -5.49
C PRO A 172 1.44 17.98 -4.68
N ALA A 173 2.59 18.65 -4.59
CA ALA A 173 2.77 19.94 -3.90
C ALA A 173 1.80 21.05 -4.37
N THR A 174 1.04 20.80 -5.44
CA THR A 174 -0.10 21.59 -5.89
C THR A 174 -1.08 21.92 -4.76
N MET A 175 -1.33 21.02 -3.80
CA MET A 175 -2.23 21.31 -2.66
C MET A 175 -1.66 22.41 -1.75
N LEU A 176 -0.35 22.35 -1.47
CA LEU A 176 0.37 23.41 -0.76
C LEU A 176 0.38 24.72 -1.56
N LEU A 177 0.57 24.63 -2.88
CA LEU A 177 0.57 25.79 -3.77
C LEU A 177 -0.80 26.48 -3.79
N VAL A 178 -1.89 25.73 -3.82
CA VAL A 178 -3.26 26.27 -3.76
C VAL A 178 -3.48 26.95 -2.41
N GLY A 179 -3.09 26.30 -1.30
CA GLY A 179 -3.22 26.88 0.04
C GLY A 179 -2.43 28.19 0.20
N THR A 180 -1.17 28.20 -0.20
CA THR A 180 -0.31 29.39 -0.11
C THR A 180 -0.70 30.48 -1.12
N GLY A 181 -1.15 30.10 -2.32
CA GLY A 181 -1.64 31.00 -3.35
C GLY A 181 -2.88 31.77 -2.89
N LEU A 182 -3.85 31.10 -2.29
CA LEU A 182 -5.05 31.73 -1.74
C LEU A 182 -4.72 32.73 -0.62
N LEU A 183 -3.81 32.37 0.29
CA LEU A 183 -3.33 33.29 1.34
C LEU A 183 -2.66 34.54 0.75
N GLY A 184 -1.90 34.38 -0.34
CA GLY A 184 -1.30 35.49 -1.09
C GLY A 184 -2.35 36.46 -1.65
N VAL A 185 -3.41 35.94 -2.28
CA VAL A 185 -4.50 36.74 -2.85
C VAL A 185 -5.27 37.52 -1.77
N VAL A 186 -5.59 36.89 -0.64
CA VAL A 186 -6.26 37.55 0.49
C VAL A 186 -5.44 38.72 1.01
N ARG A 187 -4.12 38.55 1.13
CA ARG A 187 -3.21 39.62 1.60
C ARG A 187 -3.12 40.78 0.63
N LEU A 188 -3.17 40.54 -0.69
CA LEU A 188 -3.18 41.59 -1.70
C LEU A 188 -4.50 42.39 -1.69
N ARG A 189 -5.64 41.74 -1.42
CA ARG A 189 -6.95 42.40 -1.34
C ARG A 189 -7.05 43.38 -0.16
N LYS A 190 -6.46 43.05 1.00
CA LYS A 190 -6.46 43.93 2.19
C LYS A 190 -5.64 45.21 2.04
N LYS A 191 -4.81 45.33 1.01
CA LYS A 191 -3.92 46.50 0.81
C LYS A 191 -4.53 47.59 -0.07
N LYS A 192 -5.72 47.36 -0.64
CA LYS A 192 -6.45 48.32 -1.50
C LYS A 192 -7.57 49.07 -0.77
N HIS A 193 -7.83 48.75 0.50
CA HIS A 193 -8.67 49.52 1.42
C HIS A 193 -7.77 50.15 2.47
#